data_AF-A0A6A5SM53-F1
#
_entry.id   AF-A0A6A5SM53-F1
#
_cell.length_a   1.000
_cell.length_b   1.000
_cell.length_c   1.000
_cell.angle_alpha   90.00
_cell.angle_beta   90.00
_cell.angle_gamma   90.00
#
_symmetry.space_group_name_H-M   'P 1'
#
loop_
_entity.id
_entity.type
_entity.pdbx_description
1 polymer ?
#
loop_
_entity_poly.entity_id
_entity_poly.type
_entity_poly.pdbx_seq_one_letter_code
_entity_poly.pdbx_strand_id
1 'polypeptide(L)'
;MGCELNDLAHSYRSLHIPPDAPFTLQPASGRGWGAFAITDIPQGAVILKEKPLFVIRKPHQMITEQDLRAAFQKMSASEKQQFSCIRDNATSPFMNMTDAFAEKSFAISGPGSGTRVHG
;
A
#
# COMPACT_ATOMS: atom_id res chain seq x y z
N MET A 1 -28.26 -11.80 1.11
CA MET A 1 -28.38 -10.48 1.75
C MET A 1 -27.89 -10.59 3.18
N GLY A 2 -26.99 -9.71 3.61
CA GLY A 2 -26.49 -9.68 4.98
C GLY A 2 -24.96 -9.72 5.08
N CYS A 3 -24.27 -8.69 4.59
CA CYS A 3 -22.86 -8.45 4.90
C CYS A 3 -22.64 -6.95 5.18
N GLU A 4 -23.48 -6.35 6.03
CA GLU A 4 -23.33 -4.95 6.48
C GLU A 4 -23.02 -4.83 7.98
N LEU A 5 -22.56 -5.90 8.62
CA LEU A 5 -22.33 -5.92 10.07
C LEU A 5 -20.87 -6.22 10.42
N ASN A 6 -19.99 -5.25 10.12
CA ASN A 6 -18.87 -4.80 10.98
C ASN A 6 -18.06 -3.68 10.33
N ASP A 7 -18.74 -2.70 9.74
CA ASP A 7 -18.08 -1.64 8.96
C ASP A 7 -17.29 -0.64 9.83
N LEU A 8 -17.65 -0.51 11.12
CA LEU A 8 -17.01 0.44 12.04
C LEU A 8 -15.57 0.06 12.45
N ALA A 9 -15.17 -1.20 12.33
CA ALA A 9 -13.86 -1.71 12.78
C ALA A 9 -12.91 -2.11 11.62
N HIS A 10 -13.19 -1.66 10.39
CA HIS A 10 -12.38 -2.05 9.25
C HIS A 10 -10.98 -1.42 9.30
N SER A 11 -9.94 -2.21 9.04
CA SER A 11 -8.54 -1.79 9.20
C SER A 11 -8.16 -0.58 8.33
N TYR A 12 -8.80 -0.38 7.18
CA TYR A 12 -8.57 0.80 6.35
C TYR A 12 -9.04 2.12 6.97
N ARG A 13 -9.90 2.09 7.99
CA ARG A 13 -10.24 3.30 8.77
C ARG A 13 -9.08 3.77 9.66
N SER A 14 -8.12 2.90 9.95
CA SER A 14 -6.91 3.20 10.72
C SER A 14 -5.69 3.47 9.83
N LEU A 15 -5.86 3.41 8.51
CA LEU A 15 -4.80 3.75 7.57
C LEU A 15 -4.59 5.27 7.60
N HIS A 16 -3.33 5.67 7.70
CA HIS A 16 -2.94 7.06 7.72
C HIS A 16 -2.99 7.58 6.29
N ILE A 17 -4.07 8.27 5.95
CA ILE A 17 -4.19 9.04 4.73
C ILE A 17 -3.70 10.46 5.04
N PRO A 18 -2.80 11.03 4.21
CA PRO A 18 -2.40 12.42 4.36
C PRO A 18 -3.63 13.33 4.44
N PRO A 19 -3.66 14.32 5.34
CA PRO A 19 -4.85 15.15 5.57
C PRO A 19 -5.24 16.01 4.35
N ASP A 20 -4.32 16.17 3.39
CA ASP A 20 -4.49 16.90 2.13
C ASP A 20 -4.90 15.98 0.95
N ALA A 21 -5.09 14.68 1.17
CA ALA A 21 -5.55 13.78 0.13
C ALA A 21 -6.96 14.17 -0.34
N PRO A 22 -7.20 14.34 -1.65
CA PRO A 22 -8.50 14.77 -2.18
C PRO A 22 -9.51 13.61 -2.27
N PHE A 23 -9.36 12.59 -1.44
CA PHE A 23 -10.21 11.41 -1.42
C PHE A 23 -10.42 10.89 0.00
N THR A 24 -11.46 10.07 0.16
CA THR A 24 -11.72 9.28 1.36
C THR A 24 -11.76 7.79 1.00
N LEU A 25 -11.51 6.93 1.99
CA LEU A 25 -11.65 5.48 1.84
C LEU A 25 -13.07 5.07 2.25
N GLN A 26 -13.76 4.34 1.38
CA GLN A 26 -15.11 3.85 1.63
C GLN A 26 -15.32 2.44 1.04
N PRO A 27 -16.27 1.66 1.58
CA PRO A 27 -16.70 0.42 0.95
C PRO A 27 -17.25 0.68 -0.46
N ALA A 28 -16.80 -0.12 -1.43
CA ALA A 28 -17.35 -0.17 -2.77
C ALA A 28 -18.26 -1.40 -2.92
N SER A 29 -19.50 -1.20 -3.35
CA SER A 29 -20.52 -2.26 -3.43
C SER A 29 -20.00 -3.52 -4.14
N GLY A 30 -19.82 -4.60 -3.37
CA GLY A 30 -19.39 -5.91 -3.87
C GLY A 30 -17.91 -6.01 -4.30
N ARG A 31 -17.07 -4.98 -4.08
CA ARG A 31 -15.69 -4.90 -4.58
C ARG A 31 -14.65 -4.56 -3.50
N GLY A 32 -15.01 -4.68 -2.22
CA GLY A 32 -14.11 -4.34 -1.11
C GLY A 32 -14.14 -2.84 -0.81
N TRP A 33 -12.97 -2.21 -0.68
CA TRP A 33 -12.82 -0.79 -0.37
C TRP A 33 -12.16 -0.04 -1.52
N GLY A 34 -12.53 1.22 -1.69
CA GLY A 34 -11.97 2.11 -2.71
C GLY A 34 -11.69 3.51 -2.17
N ALA A 35 -10.90 4.26 -2.94
CA ALA A 35 -10.71 5.69 -2.76
C ALA A 35 -11.74 6.47 -3.58
N PHE A 36 -12.46 7.38 -2.94
CA PHE A 36 -13.53 8.18 -3.55
C PHE A 36 -13.19 9.66 -3.40
N ALA A 37 -13.21 10.40 -4.51
CA ALA A 37 -12.92 11.83 -4.51
C ALA A 37 -13.91 12.59 -3.62
N ILE A 38 -13.41 13.53 -2.82
CA ILE A 38 -14.23 14.41 -1.96
C ILE A 38 -14.30 15.85 -2.50
N THR A 39 -13.51 16.14 -3.53
CA THR A 39 -13.47 17.42 -4.25
C THR A 39 -13.23 17.16 -5.73
N ASP A 40 -13.46 18.17 -6.57
CA ASP A 40 -13.02 18.12 -7.97
C ASP A 40 -11.49 18.04 -8.03
N ILE A 41 -10.97 17.09 -8.82
CA ILE A 41 -9.53 16.85 -8.99
C ILE A 41 -9.14 17.30 -10.40
N PRO A 42 -8.35 18.38 -10.55
CA PRO A 42 -7.89 18.83 -11.85
C PRO A 42 -7.07 17.78 -12.58
N GLN A 43 -7.13 17.79 -13.91
CA GLN A 43 -6.27 16.94 -14.72
C GLN A 43 -4.78 17.23 -14.43
N GLY A 44 -3.99 16.17 -14.22
CA GLY A 44 -2.57 16.27 -13.89
C GLY A 44 -2.27 16.55 -12.41
N ALA A 45 -3.28 16.67 -11.55
CA ALA A 45 -3.08 16.80 -10.12
C ALA A 45 -2.50 15.51 -9.51
N VAL A 46 -1.63 15.68 -8.52
CA VAL A 46 -1.11 14.57 -7.71
C VAL A 46 -2.14 14.23 -6.64
N ILE A 47 -2.69 13.01 -6.70
CA ILE A 47 -3.73 12.54 -5.77
C ILE A 47 -3.13 12.06 -4.44
N LEU A 48 -1.97 11.42 -4.51
CA LEU A 48 -1.28 10.89 -3.33
C LEU A 48 0.22 10.88 -3.60
N LYS A 49 0.99 11.30 -2.61
CA LYS A 49 2.44 11.08 -2.56
C LYS A 49 2.75 10.29 -1.30
N GLU A 50 3.23 9.07 -1.48
CA GLU A 50 3.62 8.21 -0.37
C GLU A 50 5.14 8.05 -0.29
N LYS A 51 5.64 7.84 0.92
CA LYS A 51 7.02 7.43 1.17
C LYS A 51 7.01 5.92 1.44
N PRO A 52 7.89 5.14 0.81
CA PRO A 52 7.96 3.70 1.10
C PRO A 52 8.31 3.48 2.58
N LEU A 53 7.67 2.49 3.19
CA LEU A 53 7.91 2.09 4.59
C LEU A 53 9.38 1.69 4.82
N PHE A 54 10.01 1.06 3.82
CA PHE A 54 11.44 0.79 3.80
C PHE A 54 11.92 0.53 2.36
N VAL A 55 13.25 0.46 2.18
CA VAL A 55 13.89 0.14 0.91
C VAL A 55 14.91 -0.97 1.12
N ILE A 56 14.81 -2.06 0.36
CA ILE A 56 15.83 -3.11 0.29
C ILE A 56 16.64 -2.90 -0.99
N ARG A 57 17.94 -2.63 -0.83
CA ARG A 57 18.86 -2.38 -1.95
C ARG A 57 19.50 -3.67 -2.45
N LYS A 58 18.69 -4.54 -3.05
CA LYS A 58 19.12 -5.79 -3.69
C LYS A 58 18.30 -6.02 -4.97
N PRO A 59 18.83 -6.77 -5.96
CA PRO A 59 18.00 -7.26 -7.06
C PRO A 59 16.80 -8.03 -6.50
N HIS A 60 15.60 -7.82 -7.07
CA HIS A 60 14.36 -8.41 -6.55
C HIS A 60 14.43 -9.93 -6.37
N GLN A 61 15.07 -10.63 -7.34
CA GLN A 61 15.29 -12.08 -7.31
C GLN A 61 16.18 -12.56 -6.15
N MET A 62 16.93 -11.66 -5.51
CA MET A 62 17.82 -11.98 -4.39
C MET A 62 17.26 -11.51 -3.04
N ILE A 63 16.05 -10.93 -3.01
CA ILE A 63 15.40 -10.52 -1.76
C ILE A 63 14.83 -11.78 -1.11
N THR A 64 15.25 -12.03 0.14
CA THR A 64 14.80 -13.19 0.93
C THR A 64 13.78 -12.78 1.99
N GLU A 65 13.04 -13.76 2.53
CA GLU A 65 12.14 -13.53 3.67
C GLU A 65 12.89 -12.98 4.90
N GLN A 66 14.14 -13.39 5.11
CA GLN A 66 14.97 -12.86 6.17
C GLN A 66 15.28 -11.37 5.99
N ASP A 67 15.47 -10.91 4.74
CA ASP A 67 15.64 -9.49 4.44
C ASP A 67 14.37 -8.69 4.75
N LEU A 68 13.21 -9.21 4.37
CA LEU A 68 11.91 -8.61 4.67
C LEU A 68 11.67 -8.53 6.17
N ARG A 69 11.95 -9.62 6.90
CA ARG A 69 11.84 -9.66 8.37
C ARG A 69 12.77 -8.65 9.02
N ALA A 70 14.02 -8.58 8.59
CA ALA A 70 14.99 -7.62 9.12
C ALA A 70 14.58 -6.17 8.84
N ALA A 71 14.04 -5.88 7.66
CA ALA A 71 13.52 -4.56 7.31
C ALA A 71 12.28 -4.20 8.15
N PHE A 72 11.32 -5.12 8.27
CA PHE A 72 10.12 -4.94 9.09
C PHE A 72 10.45 -4.67 10.55
N GLN A 73 11.43 -5.39 11.13
CA GLN A 73 11.80 -5.17 12.52
C GLN A 73 12.35 -3.77 12.80
N LYS A 74 13.00 -3.14 11.81
CA LYS A 74 13.54 -1.78 11.89
C LYS A 74 12.49 -0.68 11.76
N MET A 75 11.27 -1.01 11.32
CA MET A 75 10.18 -0.04 11.24
C MET A 75 9.73 0.41 12.64
N SER A 76 9.28 1.66 12.73
CA SER A 76 8.64 2.22 13.92
C SER A 76 7.31 1.51 14.22
N ALA A 77 6.80 1.68 15.44
CA ALA A 77 5.51 1.10 15.84
C ALA A 77 4.35 1.60 14.96
N SER A 78 4.34 2.89 14.59
CA SER A 78 3.32 3.47 13.72
C SER A 78 3.40 2.91 12.30
N GLU A 79 4.59 2.74 11.73
CA GLU A 79 4.78 2.13 10.41
C GLU A 79 4.35 0.66 10.40
N LYS A 80 4.65 -0.10 11.47
CA LYS A 80 4.18 -1.48 11.62
C LYS A 80 2.66 -1.55 11.72
N GLN A 81 2.04 -0.59 12.39
CA GLN A 81 0.58 -0.46 12.45
C GLN A 81 -0.02 -0.08 11.08
N GLN A 82 0.63 0.80 10.32
CA GLN A 82 0.20 1.10 8.95
C GLN A 82 0.26 -0.14 8.07
N PHE A 83 1.34 -0.92 8.17
CA PHE A 83 1.47 -2.19 7.46
C PHE A 83 0.40 -3.21 7.87
N SER A 84 0.07 -3.32 9.16
CA SER A 84 -0.96 -4.26 9.62
C SER A 84 -2.38 -3.92 9.13
N CYS A 85 -2.59 -2.69 8.65
CA CYS A 85 -3.84 -2.28 8.03
C CYS A 85 -3.97 -2.78 6.58
N ILE A 86 -2.87 -3.16 5.92
CA ILE A 86 -2.86 -3.63 4.54
C ILE A 86 -3.43 -5.07 4.46
N ARG A 87 -4.14 -5.36 3.36
CA ARG A 87 -4.87 -6.62 3.14
C ARG A 87 -4.66 -7.12 1.71
N ASP A 88 -4.91 -8.41 1.50
CA ASP A 88 -5.05 -9.02 0.17
C ASP A 88 -6.37 -8.57 -0.45
N ASN A 89 -6.31 -7.47 -1.23
CA ASN A 89 -7.29 -6.82 -2.12
C ASN A 89 -8.81 -6.89 -1.82
N ALA A 90 -9.23 -7.33 -0.65
CA ALA A 90 -10.63 -7.57 -0.33
C ALA A 90 -10.89 -7.56 1.18
N THR A 91 -10.22 -8.41 1.98
CA THR A 91 -10.58 -8.53 3.43
C THR A 91 -9.59 -9.30 4.31
N SER A 92 -8.79 -10.22 3.77
CA SER A 92 -7.93 -11.12 4.56
C SER A 92 -6.56 -10.52 4.87
N PRO A 93 -6.02 -10.74 6.09
CA PRO A 93 -4.60 -10.58 6.34
C PRO A 93 -3.80 -11.54 5.47
N PHE A 94 -2.62 -11.11 5.02
CA PHE A 94 -1.67 -12.00 4.34
C PHE A 94 -1.18 -13.09 5.30
N MET A 95 -1.00 -14.32 4.79
CA MET A 95 -0.53 -15.45 5.59
C MET A 95 0.99 -15.45 5.80
N ASN A 96 1.74 -14.82 4.90
CA ASN A 96 3.19 -14.68 5.01
C ASN A 96 3.65 -13.28 4.56
N MET A 97 4.87 -12.91 4.96
CA MET A 97 5.42 -11.59 4.65
C MET A 97 5.75 -11.43 3.16
N THR A 98 6.16 -12.50 2.49
CA THR A 98 6.52 -12.46 1.08
C THR A 98 5.35 -12.01 0.21
N ASP A 99 4.17 -12.59 0.40
CA ASP A 99 2.95 -12.22 -0.33
C ASP A 99 2.54 -10.78 -0.02
N ALA A 100 2.57 -10.41 1.27
CA ALA A 100 2.22 -9.06 1.73
C ALA A 100 3.09 -7.97 1.09
N PHE A 101 4.40 -8.23 0.96
CA PHE A 101 5.33 -7.28 0.37
C PHE A 101 5.35 -7.37 -1.16
N ALA A 102 5.10 -8.52 -1.77
CA ALA A 102 5.08 -8.68 -3.22
C ALA A 102 4.01 -7.80 -3.87
N GLU A 103 2.80 -7.77 -3.33
CA GLU A 103 1.70 -6.93 -3.85
C GLU A 103 1.94 -5.43 -3.70
N LYS A 104 2.83 -5.03 -2.79
CA LYS A 104 3.08 -3.63 -2.43
C LYS A 104 4.52 -3.22 -2.71
N SER A 105 5.22 -3.96 -3.58
CA SER A 105 6.60 -3.68 -3.96
C SER A 105 6.63 -2.93 -5.29
N PHE A 106 7.40 -1.83 -5.33
CA PHE A 106 7.73 -1.14 -6.56
C PHE A 106 9.24 -1.22 -6.81
N ALA A 107 9.63 -1.68 -8.00
CA ALA A 107 11.01 -1.66 -8.44
C ALA A 107 11.33 -0.31 -9.08
N ILE A 108 12.29 0.42 -8.52
CA ILE A 108 12.78 1.67 -9.10
C ILE A 108 14.12 1.36 -9.78
N SER A 109 14.21 1.63 -11.08
CA SER A 109 15.49 1.58 -11.79
C SER A 109 16.44 2.60 -11.18
N GLY A 110 17.63 2.16 -10.79
CA GLY A 110 18.64 3.06 -10.26
C GLY A 110 18.97 4.18 -11.26
N PRO A 111 19.44 5.35 -10.79
CA PRO A 111 19.97 6.40 -11.65
C PRO A 111 21.23 5.86 -12.35
N GLY A 112 21.05 5.20 -13.50
CA GLY A 112 22.12 4.50 -14.19
C GLY A 112 21.69 3.66 -15.40
N SER A 113 20.43 3.26 -15.51
CA SER A 113 19.93 2.56 -16.71
C SER A 113 18.82 3.36 -17.40
N GLY A 114 19.22 4.48 -18.01
CA GLY A 114 18.39 5.14 -19.01
C GLY A 114 18.43 4.34 -20.31
N THR A 115 17.71 3.23 -20.39
CA THR A 115 17.32 2.68 -21.70
C THR A 115 16.12 3.46 -22.19
N ARG A 116 16.40 4.47 -23.04
CA ARG A 116 15.44 4.99 -24.01
C ARG A 116 14.89 3.80 -24.80
N VAL A 117 13.61 3.51 -24.68
CA VAL A 117 12.90 2.66 -25.64
C VAL A 117 11.99 3.58 -26.44
N HIS A 118 12.41 3.90 -27.65
CA HIS A 118 11.49 4.35 -28.69
C HIS A 118 10.76 3.12 -29.23
N GLY A 119 9.45 3.24 -29.34
CA GLY A 119 8.53 2.29 -29.98
C GLY A 119 7.13 2.88 -29.93
#